data_AF-A0AA41VJ95-F1
#
_entry.id   AF-A0AA41VJ95-F1
#
_cell.length_a   1.000
_cell.length_b   1.000
_cell.length_c   1.000
_cell.angle_alpha   90.00
_cell.angle_beta   90.00
_cell.angle_gamma   90.00
#
_symmetry.space_group_name_H-M   'P 1'
#
loop_
_entity.id
_entity.type
_entity.pdbx_description
1 polymer ?
#
loop_
_entity_poly.entity_id
_entity_poly.type
_entity_poly.pdbx_seq_one_letter_code
_entity_poly.pdbx_strand_id
1 'polypeptide(L)'
;LSGFKKVVNYTKRVIEERRYRMTLSREEVEVHDVGKEMELDLIKQYSQAERIFADRIKGASDDVTPEYLVKWQGLSYAEATWERDIDIAFAQDVIDEYKAREAAMTVQGKLVDFQRRKSRDSLRKLDEQPDWLKGGKLRDYQLEGLNFLVN
;
A
#
# COMPACT_ATOMS: atom_id res chain seq x y z
N LEU A 1 0.88 34.44 4.15
CA LEU A 1 0.31 33.08 4.15
C LEU A 1 0.92 32.29 3.00
N SER A 2 1.83 31.36 3.29
CA SER A 2 2.35 30.45 2.26
C SER A 2 1.19 29.62 1.69
N GLY A 3 1.17 29.38 0.39
CA GLY A 3 0.17 28.49 -0.25
C GLY A 3 -1.22 29.08 -0.55
N PHE A 4 -1.60 30.27 -0.07
CA PHE A 4 -2.95 30.83 -0.31
C PHE A 4 -3.33 30.96 -1.79
N LYS A 5 -2.37 31.22 -2.69
CA LYS A 5 -2.60 31.25 -4.14
C LYS A 5 -3.16 29.93 -4.67
N LYS A 6 -2.76 28.77 -4.11
CA LYS A 6 -3.28 27.46 -4.51
C LYS A 6 -4.79 27.37 -4.23
N VAL A 7 -5.21 27.84 -3.06
CA VAL A 7 -6.63 27.87 -2.66
C VAL A 7 -7.42 28.82 -3.56
N VAL A 8 -6.91 30.02 -3.82
CA VAL A 8 -7.57 30.98 -4.73
C VAL A 8 -7.74 30.39 -6.13
N ASN A 9 -6.69 29.76 -6.67
CA ASN A 9 -6.74 29.14 -7.99
C ASN A 9 -7.73 27.96 -8.02
N TYR A 10 -7.77 27.14 -6.97
CA TYR A 10 -8.75 26.07 -6.83
C TYR A 10 -10.18 26.61 -6.83
N THR A 11 -10.46 27.64 -6.02
CA THR A 11 -11.80 28.25 -5.96
C THR A 11 -12.24 28.81 -7.32
N LYS A 12 -11.34 29.48 -8.04
CA LYS A 12 -11.62 29.96 -9.41
C LYS A 12 -11.98 28.80 -10.35
N ARG A 13 -11.16 27.74 -10.36
CA ARG A 13 -11.38 26.53 -11.16
C ARG A 13 -12.75 25.90 -10.88
N VAL A 14 -13.12 25.72 -9.60
CA VAL A 14 -14.41 25.13 -9.22
C VAL A 14 -15.60 25.99 -9.66
N ILE A 15 -15.49 27.31 -9.59
CA ILE A 15 -16.56 28.22 -10.05
C ILE A 15 -16.73 28.12 -11.58
N GLU A 16 -15.62 28.13 -12.32
CA GLU A 16 -15.62 27.98 -13.78
C GLU A 16 -16.19 26.64 -14.21
N GLU A 17 -15.80 25.56 -13.53
CA GLU A 17 -16.28 24.22 -13.77
C GLU A 17 -17.79 24.07 -13.53
N ARG A 18 -18.32 24.68 -12.45
CA ARG A 18 -19.78 24.71 -12.20
C ARG A 18 -20.53 25.44 -13.30
N ARG A 19 -19.97 26.54 -13.82
CA ARG A 19 -20.57 27.28 -14.95
C ARG A 19 -20.54 26.46 -16.23
N TYR A 20 -19.41 25.82 -16.52
CA TYR A 20 -19.24 24.96 -17.69
C TYR A 20 -20.19 23.75 -17.65
N ARG A 21 -20.36 23.12 -16.50
CA ARG A 21 -21.31 22.00 -16.35
C ARG A 21 -22.75 22.38 -16.75
N MET A 22 -23.18 23.63 -16.52
CA MET A 22 -24.51 24.10 -16.93
C MET A 22 -24.66 24.25 -18.45
N THR A 23 -23.57 24.26 -19.22
CA THR A 23 -23.60 24.38 -20.69
C THR A 23 -23.50 23.03 -21.40
N LEU A 24 -23.27 21.93 -20.66
CA LEU A 24 -23.07 20.59 -21.21
C LEU A 24 -24.40 19.90 -21.56
N SER A 25 -24.36 19.02 -22.56
CA SER A 25 -25.40 18.04 -22.82
C SER A 25 -25.45 16.95 -21.73
N ARG A 26 -26.51 16.13 -21.74
CA ARG A 26 -26.69 15.08 -20.74
C ARG A 26 -25.58 14.03 -20.80
N GLU A 27 -25.21 13.62 -22.01
CA GLU A 27 -24.15 12.64 -22.25
C GLU A 27 -22.78 13.17 -21.82
N GLU A 28 -22.50 14.46 -22.07
CA GLU A 28 -21.27 15.10 -21.63
C GLU A 28 -21.20 15.27 -20.11
N VAL A 29 -22.34 15.54 -19.44
CA VAL A 29 -22.42 15.57 -17.98
C VAL A 29 -22.06 14.21 -17.39
N GLU A 30 -22.56 13.12 -17.96
CA GLU A 30 -22.26 11.76 -17.48
C GLU A 30 -20.77 11.45 -17.57
N VAL A 31 -20.14 11.70 -18.71
CA VAL A 31 -18.68 11.49 -18.89
C VAL A 31 -17.88 12.32 -17.89
N HIS A 32 -18.27 13.58 -17.70
CA HIS A 32 -17.62 14.48 -16.75
C HIS A 32 -17.78 13.99 -15.29
N ASP A 33 -18.97 13.52 -14.91
CA ASP A 33 -19.23 13.04 -13.56
C ASP A 33 -18.46 11.73 -13.26
N VAL A 34 -18.33 10.83 -14.24
CA VAL A 34 -17.47 9.64 -14.13
C VAL A 34 -16.01 10.04 -13.90
N GLY A 35 -15.48 11.00 -14.67
CA GLY A 35 -14.11 11.48 -14.49
C GLY A 35 -13.87 12.06 -13.09
N LYS A 36 -14.88 12.72 -12.51
CA LYS A 36 -14.81 13.24 -11.14
C LYS A 36 -14.78 12.16 -10.09
N GLU A 37 -15.65 11.17 -10.20
CA GLU A 37 -15.67 10.03 -9.28
C GLU A 37 -14.31 9.31 -9.32
N MET A 38 -13.72 9.12 -10.50
CA MET A 38 -12.37 8.57 -10.62
C MET A 38 -11.30 9.41 -9.91
N GLU A 39 -11.34 10.74 -10.00
CA GLU A 39 -10.41 11.62 -9.28
C GLU A 39 -10.61 11.53 -7.76
N LEU A 40 -11.87 11.46 -7.30
CA LEU A 40 -12.19 11.31 -5.87
C LEU A 40 -11.73 9.96 -5.32
N ASP A 41 -11.92 8.88 -6.08
CA ASP A 41 -11.44 7.55 -5.72
C ASP A 41 -9.91 7.52 -5.61
N LEU A 42 -9.20 8.19 -6.52
CA LEU A 42 -7.75 8.33 -6.45
C LEU A 42 -7.31 9.12 -5.20
N ILE A 43 -7.98 10.22 -4.88
CA ILE A 43 -7.70 11.00 -3.67
C ILE A 43 -7.98 10.17 -2.40
N LYS A 44 -9.06 9.37 -2.42
CA LYS A 44 -9.39 8.46 -1.31
C LYS A 44 -8.35 7.36 -1.15
N GLN A 45 -7.76 6.88 -2.24
CA GLN A 45 -6.65 5.92 -2.19
C GLN A 45 -5.43 6.53 -1.46
N TYR A 46 -5.11 7.80 -1.68
CA TYR A 46 -3.99 8.49 -1.03
C TYR A 46 -4.12 8.62 0.50
N SER A 47 -5.29 8.35 1.07
CA SER A 47 -5.49 8.29 2.53
C SER A 47 -5.54 6.87 3.10
N GLN A 48 -5.34 5.84 2.27
CA GLN A 48 -5.26 4.46 2.72
C GLN A 48 -3.81 4.08 3.02
N ALA A 49 -3.57 3.45 4.17
CA ALA A 49 -2.26 2.90 4.49
C ALA A 49 -1.95 1.71 3.57
N GLU A 50 -0.77 1.71 2.96
CA GLU A 50 -0.25 0.59 2.16
C GLU A 50 0.67 -0.28 3.00
N ARG A 51 1.57 0.36 3.77
CA ARG A 51 2.60 -0.35 4.54
C ARG A 51 3.13 0.49 5.68
N ILE A 52 3.37 -0.14 6.84
CA ILE A 52 4.23 0.41 7.88
C ILE A 52 5.65 -0.15 7.71
N PHE A 53 6.65 0.73 7.82
CA PHE A 53 8.06 0.37 7.62
C PHE A 53 9.02 0.95 8.66
N ALA A 54 8.52 1.72 9.62
CA ALA A 54 9.25 2.10 10.83
C ALA A 54 8.24 2.47 11.93
N ASP A 55 8.65 2.32 13.19
CA ASP A 55 7.94 2.82 14.36
C ASP A 55 8.89 3.63 15.25
N ARG A 56 8.31 4.52 16.06
CA ARG A 56 9.02 5.25 17.10
C ARG A 56 8.11 5.55 18.27
N ILE A 57 8.71 5.76 19.43
CA ILE A 57 8.01 6.26 20.61
C ILE A 57 8.37 7.74 20.78
N LYS A 58 7.35 8.59 20.92
CA LYS A 58 7.52 10.02 21.17
C LYS A 58 6.89 10.40 22.52
N GLY A 59 7.56 11.27 23.26
CA GLY A 59 7.11 11.76 24.58
C GLY A 59 8.06 11.40 25.73
N ALA A 60 7.80 11.95 26.92
CA ALA A 60 8.56 11.70 28.14
C ALA A 60 7.65 11.26 29.28
N SER A 61 8.09 10.23 30.02
CA SER A 61 7.53 9.65 31.26
C SER A 61 6.05 9.23 31.25
N ASP A 62 5.11 10.14 30.99
CA ASP A 62 3.66 9.95 31.14
C ASP A 62 2.84 10.10 29.84
N ASP A 63 3.41 10.64 28.77
CA ASP A 63 2.73 10.83 27.47
C ASP A 63 3.47 10.09 26.35
N VAL A 64 3.61 8.78 26.53
CA VAL A 64 4.24 7.90 25.54
C VAL A 64 3.25 7.65 24.40
N THR A 65 3.44 8.35 23.29
CA THR A 65 2.63 8.17 22.07
C THR A 65 3.42 7.37 21.03
N PRO A 66 2.96 6.17 20.65
CA PRO A 66 3.55 5.44 19.54
C PRO A 66 3.19 6.11 18.21
N GLU A 67 4.19 6.27 17.35
CA GLU A 67 4.03 6.78 15.98
C GLU A 67 4.59 5.75 14.99
N TYR A 68 3.92 5.62 13.85
CA TYR A 68 4.29 4.74 12.76
C TYR A 68 4.57 5.55 11.49
N LEU A 69 5.61 5.18 10.76
CA LEU A 69 5.91 5.78 9.46
C LEU A 69 5.11 5.04 8.38
N VAL A 70 4.09 5.73 7.86
CA VAL A 70 3.09 5.17 6.95
C VAL A 70 3.49 5.43 5.51
N LYS A 71 3.58 4.36 4.72
CA LYS A 71 3.57 4.44 3.25
C LYS A 71 2.11 4.45 2.80
N TRP A 72 1.68 5.51 2.14
CA TRP A 72 0.32 5.69 1.62
C TRP A 72 0.15 5.04 0.24
N GLN A 73 -1.02 4.47 -0.04
CA GLN A 73 -1.32 3.86 -1.33
C GLN A 73 -1.29 4.91 -2.44
N GLY A 74 -0.73 4.56 -3.60
CA GLY A 74 -0.66 5.45 -4.76
C GLY A 74 0.35 6.61 -4.66
N LEU A 75 0.96 6.83 -3.49
CA LEU A 75 2.01 7.84 -3.28
C LEU A 75 3.40 7.23 -3.25
N SER A 76 4.44 8.05 -3.33
CA SER A 76 5.83 7.57 -3.25
C SER A 76 6.30 7.42 -1.79
N TYR A 77 7.44 6.75 -1.56
CA TYR A 77 8.04 6.70 -0.21
C TYR A 77 8.47 8.08 0.32
N ALA A 78 8.72 9.05 -0.57
CA ALA A 78 9.07 10.41 -0.18
C ALA A 78 7.92 11.17 0.50
N GLU A 79 6.68 10.68 0.33
CA GLU A 79 5.46 11.26 0.89
C GLU A 79 4.99 10.50 2.13
N ALA A 80 5.80 9.57 2.65
CA ALA A 80 5.50 8.88 3.89
C ALA A 80 5.51 9.85 5.09
N THR A 81 4.56 9.68 6.00
CA THR A 81 4.39 10.54 7.17
C THR A 81 4.36 9.72 8.46
N TRP A 82 4.81 10.35 9.55
CA TRP A 82 4.71 9.77 10.89
C TRP A 82 3.32 10.05 11.45
N GLU A 83 2.53 9.00 11.65
CA GLU A 83 1.16 9.09 12.18
C GLU A 83 1.06 8.41 13.54
N ARG A 84 0.23 8.95 14.43
CA ARG A 84 -0.06 8.33 15.72
C ARG A 84 -0.96 7.12 15.52
N ASP A 85 -0.83 6.12 16.38
CA ASP A 85 -1.68 4.93 16.38
C ASP A 85 -3.19 5.25 16.32
N ILE A 86 -3.63 6.25 17.08
CA ILE A 86 -5.03 6.70 17.11
C ILE A 86 -5.52 7.30 15.78
N ASP A 87 -4.63 7.95 15.01
CA ASP A 87 -4.99 8.62 13.76
C ASP A 87 -5.12 7.61 12.60
N ILE A 88 -4.47 6.45 12.73
CA ILE A 88 -4.49 5.35 11.75
C ILE A 88 -5.13 4.07 12.28
N ALA A 89 -6.04 4.18 13.26
CA ALA A 89 -6.73 3.04 13.85
C ALA A 89 -7.49 2.17 12.81
N PHE A 90 -7.85 2.75 11.66
CA PHE A 90 -8.48 2.04 10.54
C PHE A 90 -7.53 1.06 9.81
N ALA A 91 -6.21 1.18 10.01
CA ALA A 91 -5.15 0.41 9.35
C ALA A 91 -4.46 -0.59 10.29
N GLN A 92 -5.20 -1.11 11.27
CA GLN A 92 -4.66 -2.02 12.29
C GLN A 92 -4.02 -3.29 11.68
N ASP A 93 -4.60 -3.82 10.61
CA ASP A 93 -4.09 -4.97 9.86
C ASP A 93 -2.68 -4.72 9.30
N VAL A 94 -2.43 -3.51 8.78
CA VAL A 94 -1.13 -3.11 8.24
C VAL A 94 -0.09 -2.96 9.37
N ILE A 95 -0.51 -2.48 10.54
CA ILE A 95 0.34 -2.40 11.74
C ILE A 95 0.70 -3.81 12.23
N ASP A 96 -0.27 -4.72 12.26
CA ASP A 96 -0.06 -6.10 12.70
C ASP A 96 0.88 -6.86 11.76
N GLU A 97 0.75 -6.66 10.44
CA GLU A 97 1.67 -7.22 9.45
C GLU A 97 3.11 -6.73 9.67
N TYR A 98 3.29 -5.43 9.97
CA TYR A 98 4.60 -4.87 10.30
C TYR A 98 5.19 -5.50 11.56
N LYS A 99 4.43 -5.59 12.66
CA LYS A 99 4.88 -6.22 13.90
C LYS A 99 5.24 -7.69 13.71
N ALA A 100 4.46 -8.43 12.92
CA ALA A 100 4.75 -9.82 12.57
C ALA A 100 6.07 -9.94 11.78
N ARG A 101 6.32 -9.01 10.85
CA ARG A 101 7.56 -8.95 10.07
C ARG A 101 8.78 -8.68 10.95
N GLU A 102 8.70 -7.69 11.84
CA GLU A 102 9.79 -7.35 12.76
C GLU A 102 10.10 -8.51 13.73
N ALA A 103 9.06 -9.16 14.27
CA ALA A 103 9.22 -10.35 15.10
C ALA A 103 9.90 -11.50 14.32
N ALA A 104 9.48 -11.76 13.08
CA ALA A 104 10.09 -12.79 12.24
C ALA A 104 11.55 -12.48 11.87
N MET A 105 11.85 -11.21 11.54
CA MET A 105 13.22 -10.76 11.23
C MET A 105 14.16 -10.91 12.43
N THR A 106 13.66 -10.62 13.64
CA THR A 106 14.42 -10.79 14.89
C THR A 106 14.81 -12.26 15.11
N VAL A 107 13.94 -13.20 14.73
CA VAL A 107 14.19 -14.64 14.85
C VAL A 107 15.11 -15.17 13.74
N GLN A 108 15.03 -14.62 12.52
CA GLN A 108 15.72 -15.15 11.33
C GLN A 108 17.13 -14.61 11.10
N GLY A 109 17.70 -13.84 12.04
CA GLY A 109 19.07 -13.36 11.96
C GLY A 109 20.05 -14.48 11.60
N LYS A 110 20.58 -14.45 10.37
CA LYS A 110 21.67 -15.29 9.82
C LYS A 110 21.30 -16.64 9.14
N LEU A 111 20.21 -16.74 8.37
CA LEU A 111 19.87 -18.00 7.65
C LEU A 111 20.18 -18.07 6.14
N VAL A 112 20.72 -17.01 5.53
CA VAL A 112 20.99 -16.99 4.07
C VAL A 112 21.88 -18.17 3.64
N ASP A 113 22.81 -18.59 4.49
CA ASP A 113 23.69 -19.75 4.22
C ASP A 113 22.98 -21.10 4.38
N PHE A 114 21.96 -21.20 5.25
CA PHE A 114 21.21 -22.43 5.47
C PHE A 114 20.23 -22.72 4.31
N GLN A 115 19.56 -21.69 3.80
CA GLN A 115 18.65 -21.81 2.65
C GLN A 115 19.40 -22.21 1.37
N ARG A 116 20.60 -21.65 1.15
CA ARG A 116 21.43 -21.99 -0.02
C ARG A 116 21.86 -23.46 -0.02
N ARG A 117 22.23 -24.00 1.15
CA ARG A 117 22.62 -25.41 1.32
C ARG A 117 21.44 -26.35 1.12
N LYS A 118 20.25 -26.03 1.63
CA LYS A 118 19.04 -26.86 1.45
C LYS A 118 18.57 -26.95 -0.01
N SER A 119 18.74 -25.88 -0.81
CA SER A 119 18.25 -25.86 -2.19
C SER A 119 18.92 -26.89 -3.11
N ARG A 120 20.18 -27.27 -2.83
CA ARG A 120 20.89 -28.29 -3.62
C ARG A 120 20.38 -29.70 -3.36
N ASP A 121 19.80 -29.97 -2.20
CA ASP A 121 19.29 -31.30 -1.81
C ASP A 121 17.80 -31.48 -2.14
N SER A 122 17.12 -30.42 -2.60
CA SER A 122 15.66 -30.39 -2.82
C SER A 122 15.22 -30.11 -4.26
N LEU A 123 16.08 -30.36 -5.26
CA LEU A 123 15.75 -30.33 -6.70
C LEU A 123 14.80 -31.49 -7.06
N ARG A 124 13.60 -31.51 -6.48
CA ARG A 124 12.55 -32.48 -6.77
C ARG A 124 11.40 -31.76 -7.44
N LYS A 125 10.88 -32.37 -8.50
CA LYS A 125 9.64 -31.93 -9.16
C LYS A 125 8.53 -31.80 -8.11
N LEU A 126 7.84 -30.67 -8.15
CA LEU A 126 6.61 -30.41 -7.42
C LEU A 126 5.44 -31.01 -8.19
N ASP A 127 4.77 -32.01 -7.60
CA ASP A 127 3.59 -32.64 -8.18
C ASP A 127 2.31 -31.81 -7.98
N GLU A 128 2.29 -30.97 -6.94
CA GLU A 128 1.19 -30.06 -6.63
C GLU A 128 1.71 -28.66 -6.26
N GLN A 129 0.82 -27.67 -6.27
CA GLN A 129 1.14 -26.32 -5.81
C GLN A 129 1.59 -26.35 -4.34
N PRO A 130 2.75 -25.79 -4.02
CA PRO A 130 3.24 -25.80 -2.65
C PRO A 130 2.44 -24.86 -1.75
N ASP A 131 2.32 -25.22 -0.47
CA ASP A 131 1.49 -24.49 0.50
C ASP A 131 1.92 -23.04 0.71
N TRP A 132 3.18 -22.70 0.49
CA TRP A 132 3.68 -21.33 0.65
C TRP A 132 3.25 -20.41 -0.51
N LEU A 133 2.87 -20.95 -1.67
CA LEU A 133 2.39 -20.16 -2.80
C LEU A 133 0.89 -19.91 -2.62
N LYS A 134 0.53 -18.68 -2.25
CA LYS A 134 -0.86 -18.23 -2.09
C LYS A 134 -1.27 -17.32 -3.26
N GLY A 135 -2.57 -17.07 -3.42
CA GLY A 135 -3.10 -16.18 -4.47
C GLY A 135 -3.90 -16.87 -5.58
N GLY A 136 -4.31 -18.12 -5.37
CA GLY A 136 -5.11 -18.90 -6.32
C GLY A 136 -4.59 -20.33 -6.48
N LYS A 137 -5.19 -21.08 -7.42
CA LYS A 137 -4.72 -22.41 -7.83
C LYS A 137 -3.96 -22.31 -9.14
N LEU A 138 -2.73 -22.78 -9.17
CA LEU A 138 -1.92 -22.90 -10.39
C LEU A 138 -2.61 -23.83 -11.38
N ARG A 139 -2.54 -23.46 -12.66
CA ARG A 139 -2.80 -24.35 -13.78
C ARG A 139 -1.58 -25.24 -14.03
N ASP A 140 -1.80 -26.38 -14.65
CA ASP A 140 -0.77 -27.41 -14.86
C ASP A 140 0.49 -26.85 -15.53
N TYR A 141 0.34 -26.04 -16.59
CA TYR A 141 1.47 -25.41 -17.29
C TYR A 141 2.24 -24.39 -16.41
N GLN A 142 1.59 -23.78 -15.41
CA GLN A 142 2.27 -22.87 -14.47
C GLN A 142 3.10 -23.67 -13.45
N LEU A 143 2.62 -24.85 -13.04
CA LEU A 143 3.36 -25.77 -12.19
C LEU A 143 4.55 -26.38 -12.94
N GLU A 144 4.38 -26.73 -14.22
CA GLU A 144 5.48 -27.14 -15.10
C GLU A 144 6.52 -26.02 -15.26
N GLY A 145 6.07 -24.77 -15.47
CA GLY A 145 6.96 -23.61 -15.51
C GLY A 145 7.73 -23.37 -14.21
N LEU A 146 7.08 -23.55 -13.05
CA LEU A 146 7.76 -23.51 -11.75
C LEU A 146 8.81 -24.62 -11.64
N ASN A 147 8.45 -25.84 -12.02
CA ASN A 147 9.35 -26.99 -12.06
C ASN A 147 10.55 -26.77 -12.99
N PHE A 148 10.40 -26.04 -14.09
CA PHE A 148 11.50 -25.70 -14.98
C PHE A 148 12.52 -24.75 -14.32
N LEU A 149 12.09 -23.82 -13.45
CA LEU A 149 12.98 -22.87 -12.77
C LEU A 149 13.72 -23.47 -11.57
N VAL A 150 13.14 -24.50 -10.95
CA VAL A 150 13.68 -25.13 -9.74
C VAL A 150 14.42 -26.44 -10.01
N ASN A 151 14.54 -26.90 -11.26
CA ASN A 151 15.34 -28.07 -11.65
C ASN A 151 16.66 -27.66 -12.31
#